data_AF-A0AAV2MWP5-F1
#
_entry.id   AF-A0AAV2MWP5-F1
#
_cell.length_a   1.000
_cell.length_b   1.000
_cell.length_c   1.000
_cell.angle_alpha   90.00
_cell.angle_beta   90.00
_cell.angle_gamma   90.00
#
_symmetry.space_group_name_H-M   'P 1'
#
loop_
_entity.id
_entity.type
_entity.pdbx_description
1 polymer ?
#
loop_
_entity_poly.entity_id
_entity_poly.type
_entity_poly.pdbx_seq_one_letter_code
_entity_poly.pdbx_strand_id
1 'polypeptide(L)'
;MGNNLNWLDTVITVSITDNSSMSYQLNRGGRPQKNFGSCSERNKRRKTSEICSGNDTEVLVYAAKKSLRLDGKHEEAKLMKEAIMTTPSRSKRISKVWNASKSITNVIAYTPAEALALMIETSLTKNSYQVTQTQANSRGANIYPSYKRVREAKAECYPPKESVHITDNI
;
A
#
# COMPACT_ATOMS: atom_id res chain seq x y z
N MET A 1 -1.12 49.94 59.56
CA MET A 1 -1.17 48.68 58.79
C MET A 1 -2.60 48.18 58.86
N GLY A 2 -3.36 48.27 57.76
CA GLY A 2 -4.79 47.93 57.75
C GLY A 2 -5.00 46.42 57.68
N ASN A 3 -5.66 45.86 58.68
CA ASN A 3 -5.94 44.43 58.81
C ASN A 3 -7.05 44.01 57.85
N ASN A 4 -6.69 43.42 56.71
CA ASN A 4 -7.63 42.70 55.82
C ASN A 4 -7.89 41.28 56.36
N LEU A 5 -8.55 41.18 57.52
CA LEU A 5 -8.88 39.88 58.14
C LEU A 5 -10.14 39.22 57.52
N ASN A 6 -10.97 39.98 56.80
CA ASN A 6 -12.28 39.51 56.33
C ASN A 6 -12.29 39.08 54.85
N TRP A 7 -11.14 39.01 54.18
CA TRP A 7 -11.07 38.62 52.77
C TRP A 7 -11.37 37.13 52.53
N LEU A 8 -11.29 36.31 53.58
CA LEU A 8 -11.62 34.89 53.55
C LEU A 8 -13.12 34.60 53.75
N ASP A 9 -13.89 35.58 54.25
CA ASP A 9 -15.31 35.41 54.57
C ASP A 9 -16.23 35.80 53.41
N THR A 10 -15.68 36.30 52.29
CA THR A 10 -16.48 36.63 51.11
C THR A 10 -16.83 35.36 50.33
N VAL A 11 -18.08 34.93 50.44
CA VAL A 11 -18.62 33.86 49.58
C VAL A 11 -18.76 34.39 48.16
N ILE A 12 -17.96 33.84 47.24
CA ILE A 12 -18.03 34.15 45.82
C ILE A 12 -19.11 33.26 45.20
N THR A 13 -20.28 33.84 44.96
CA THR A 13 -21.37 33.16 44.24
C THR A 13 -21.12 33.29 42.74
N VAL A 14 -20.66 32.21 42.11
CA VAL A 14 -20.50 32.14 40.66
C VAL A 14 -21.79 31.59 40.04
N SER A 15 -22.59 32.47 39.45
CA SER A 15 -23.77 32.07 38.68
C SER A 15 -23.33 31.45 37.37
N ILE A 16 -23.42 30.12 37.26
CA ILE A 16 -23.26 29.44 35.98
C ILE A 16 -24.55 29.69 35.19
N THR A 17 -24.55 30.68 34.29
CA THR A 17 -25.62 30.83 33.31
C THR A 17 -25.49 29.72 32.29
N ASP A 18 -26.37 28.73 32.38
CA ASP A 18 -26.51 27.67 31.40
C ASP A 18 -27.11 28.27 30.11
N ASN A 19 -26.26 28.96 29.33
CA ASN A 19 -26.58 29.36 27.96
C ASN A 19 -26.53 28.11 27.06
N SER A 20 -27.44 27.18 27.31
CA SER A 20 -27.70 25.99 26.50
C SER A 20 -28.36 26.38 25.18
N SER A 21 -27.67 27.17 24.33
CA SER A 21 -28.02 27.35 22.91
C SER A 21 -26.99 28.20 22.14
N MET A 22 -25.70 28.08 22.45
CA MET A 22 -24.66 28.62 21.56
C MET A 22 -23.41 27.76 21.64
N SER A 23 -23.11 27.05 20.55
CA SER A 23 -21.95 26.16 20.45
C SER A 23 -20.66 26.96 20.32
N TYR A 24 -20.18 27.55 21.42
CA TYR A 24 -18.82 28.06 21.47
C TYR A 24 -17.89 26.84 21.39
N GLN A 25 -17.07 26.75 20.35
CA GLN A 25 -15.97 25.78 20.32
C GLN A 25 -15.04 26.11 21.49
N LEU A 26 -15.21 25.40 22.61
CA LEU A 26 -14.31 25.50 23.74
C LEU A 26 -12.93 25.09 23.23
N ASN A 27 -12.03 26.06 23.06
CA ASN A 27 -10.61 25.85 22.81
C ASN A 27 -9.98 25.18 24.03
N ARG A 28 -10.26 23.89 24.20
CA ARG A 28 -9.60 23.04 25.17
C ARG A 28 -8.15 22.90 24.69
N GLY A 29 -7.22 23.52 25.40
CA GLY A 29 -5.80 23.45 25.08
C GLY A 29 -5.34 22.01 24.82
N GLY A 30 -4.43 21.83 23.87
CA GLY A 30 -3.94 20.51 23.49
C GLY A 30 -3.25 20.50 22.12
N ARG A 31 -2.69 19.33 21.77
CA ARG A 31 -2.05 19.12 20.46
C ARG A 31 -3.12 19.21 19.35
N PRO A 32 -2.91 20.00 18.29
CA PRO A 32 -3.82 20.07 17.16
C PRO A 32 -4.13 18.68 16.59
N GLN A 33 -5.41 18.37 16.43
CA GLN A 33 -5.81 17.10 15.85
C GLN A 33 -5.66 17.13 14.35
N LYS A 34 -5.01 16.09 13.80
CA LYS A 34 -4.93 15.87 12.36
C LYS A 34 -6.24 15.28 11.82
N ASN A 35 -6.60 15.67 10.60
CA ASN A 35 -7.68 15.05 9.83
C ASN A 35 -7.44 13.54 9.65
N PHE A 36 -8.50 12.73 9.58
CA PHE A 36 -8.41 11.27 9.51
C PHE A 36 -7.52 10.78 8.36
N GLY A 37 -7.65 11.35 7.16
CA GLY A 37 -6.84 10.99 5.99
C GLY A 37 -5.33 11.24 6.16
N SER A 38 -4.97 12.27 6.95
CA SER A 38 -3.57 12.67 7.20
C SER A 38 -2.93 12.03 8.44
N CYS A 39 -3.69 11.20 9.16
CA CYS A 39 -3.21 10.48 10.33
C CYS A 39 -2.38 9.24 9.93
N SER A 40 -1.44 8.83 10.79
CA SER A 40 -0.78 7.53 10.66
C SER A 40 -1.76 6.39 10.89
N GLU A 41 -1.47 5.20 10.37
CA GLU A 41 -2.32 4.01 10.51
C GLU A 41 -2.62 3.65 11.97
N ARG A 42 -1.63 3.78 12.87
CA ARG A 42 -1.84 3.59 14.32
C ARG A 42 -2.91 4.55 14.86
N ASN A 43 -2.87 5.82 14.46
CA ASN A 43 -3.85 6.81 14.90
C ASN A 43 -5.23 6.58 14.27
N LYS A 44 -5.32 6.15 13.01
CA LYS A 44 -6.59 5.77 12.39
C LYS A 44 -7.24 4.61 13.13
N ARG A 45 -6.50 3.54 13.43
CA ARG A 45 -7.00 2.40 14.24
C ARG A 45 -7.51 2.83 15.60
N ARG A 46 -6.75 3.68 16.32
CA ARG A 46 -7.18 4.22 17.61
C ARG A 46 -8.48 5.04 17.50
N LYS A 47 -8.59 5.89 16.47
CA LYS A 47 -9.79 6.71 16.22
C LYS A 47 -11.02 5.86 15.87
N THR A 48 -10.85 4.78 15.11
CA THR A 48 -11.96 3.91 14.70
C THR A 48 -12.29 2.84 15.74
N SER A 49 -11.42 2.62 16.74
CA SER A 49 -11.59 1.55 17.76
C SER A 49 -12.95 1.61 18.45
N GLU A 50 -13.36 2.78 18.91
CA GLU A 50 -14.63 2.97 19.61
C GLU A 50 -15.83 2.66 18.71
N ILE A 51 -15.77 3.12 17.46
CA ILE A 51 -16.82 2.87 16.45
C ILE A 51 -16.94 1.37 16.15
N CYS A 52 -15.81 0.67 16.02
CA CYS A 52 -15.79 -0.77 15.75
C CYS A 52 -16.25 -1.60 16.95
N SER A 53 -15.95 -1.18 18.18
CA SER A 53 -16.37 -1.89 19.39
C SER A 53 -17.85 -1.68 19.72
N GLY A 54 -18.41 -0.50 19.39
CA GLY A 54 -19.78 -0.14 19.72
C GLY A 54 -20.84 -0.56 18.71
N ASN A 55 -20.46 -1.06 17.52
CA ASN A 55 -21.39 -1.39 16.45
C ASN A 55 -21.09 -2.75 15.85
N ASP A 56 -22.15 -3.46 15.46
CA ASP A 56 -22.01 -4.71 14.74
C ASP A 56 -21.44 -4.50 13.32
N THR A 57 -20.78 -5.54 12.80
CA THR A 57 -20.14 -5.55 11.49
C THR A 57 -21.16 -5.29 10.38
N GLU A 58 -22.39 -5.82 10.48
CA GLU A 58 -23.42 -5.61 9.46
C GLU A 58 -23.83 -4.13 9.36
N VAL A 59 -23.96 -3.47 10.51
CA VAL A 59 -24.27 -2.03 10.60
C VAL A 59 -23.15 -1.20 9.99
N LEU A 60 -21.90 -1.55 10.30
CA LEU A 60 -20.73 -0.84 9.76
C LEU A 60 -20.62 -0.99 8.24
N VAL A 61 -20.86 -2.19 7.70
CA VAL A 61 -20.88 -2.43 6.24
C VAL A 61 -21.98 -1.62 5.56
N TYR A 62 -23.18 -1.61 6.14
CA TYR A 62 -24.29 -0.84 5.59
C TYR A 62 -24.02 0.67 5.64
N ALA A 63 -23.49 1.17 6.76
CA ALA A 63 -23.12 2.58 6.94
C ALA A 63 -22.05 3.01 5.94
N ALA A 64 -21.02 2.19 5.72
CA ALA A 64 -19.97 2.45 4.73
C ALA A 64 -20.55 2.54 3.31
N LYS A 65 -21.40 1.58 2.90
CA LYS A 65 -22.10 1.62 1.61
C LYS A 65 -22.97 2.87 1.46
N LYS A 66 -23.70 3.26 2.50
CA LYS A 66 -24.54 4.47 2.50
C LYS A 66 -23.69 5.72 2.32
N SER A 67 -22.59 5.82 3.07
CA SER A 67 -21.63 6.92 2.97
C SER A 67 -21.07 7.06 1.55
N LEU A 68 -20.63 5.96 0.93
CA LEU A 68 -20.13 5.96 -0.45
C LEU A 68 -21.17 6.45 -1.46
N ARG A 69 -22.46 6.09 -1.29
CA ARG A 69 -23.52 6.59 -2.16
C ARG A 69 -23.77 8.08 -2.01
N LEU A 70 -23.72 8.60 -0.78
CA LEU A 70 -23.86 10.03 -0.50
C LEU A 70 -22.70 10.83 -1.12
N ASP A 71 -21.51 10.23 -1.15
CA ASP A 71 -20.29 10.80 -1.75
C ASP A 71 -20.25 10.67 -3.29
N GLY A 72 -21.30 10.13 -3.92
CA GLY A 72 -21.38 9.90 -5.38
C GLY A 72 -20.57 8.71 -5.91
N LYS A 73 -19.93 7.93 -5.02
CA LYS A 73 -19.09 6.77 -5.32
C LYS A 73 -19.92 5.50 -5.53
N HIS A 74 -20.76 5.54 -6.57
CA HIS A 74 -21.76 4.51 -6.83
C HIS A 74 -21.15 3.14 -7.18
N GLU A 75 -20.06 3.11 -7.95
CA GLU A 75 -19.40 1.86 -8.35
C GLU A 75 -18.69 1.20 -7.17
N GLU A 76 -18.08 1.97 -6.28
CA GLU A 76 -17.45 1.49 -5.05
C GLU A 76 -18.51 0.92 -4.08
N ALA A 77 -19.65 1.61 -3.94
CA ALA A 77 -20.77 1.11 -3.14
C ALA A 77 -21.35 -0.18 -3.72
N LYS A 78 -21.42 -0.31 -5.05
CA LYS A 78 -21.87 -1.51 -5.76
C LYS A 78 -20.89 -2.65 -5.53
N LEU A 79 -19.58 -2.42 -5.70
CA LEU A 79 -18.54 -3.42 -5.44
C LEU A 79 -18.57 -3.92 -4.00
N MET A 80 -18.71 -3.04 -3.02
CA MET A 80 -18.82 -3.41 -1.61
C MET A 80 -20.04 -4.30 -1.34
N LYS A 81 -21.20 -3.94 -1.91
CA LYS A 81 -22.42 -4.75 -1.83
C LYS A 81 -22.18 -6.16 -2.40
N GLU A 82 -21.59 -6.25 -3.58
CA GLU A 82 -21.31 -7.52 -4.25
C GLU A 82 -20.26 -8.36 -3.51
N ALA A 83 -19.27 -7.72 -2.88
CA ALA A 83 -18.23 -8.44 -2.15
C ALA A 83 -18.74 -9.00 -0.81
N ILE A 84 -19.56 -8.24 -0.09
CA ILE A 84 -19.89 -8.52 1.31
C ILE A 84 -21.35 -8.95 1.51
N MET A 85 -22.31 -8.29 0.85
CA MET A 85 -23.74 -8.42 1.20
C MET A 85 -24.50 -9.50 0.43
N THR A 86 -23.98 -10.02 -0.69
CA THR A 86 -24.75 -10.95 -1.54
C THR A 86 -24.51 -12.43 -1.23
N THR A 87 -23.26 -12.85 -1.05
CA THR A 87 -22.94 -14.27 -0.79
C THR A 87 -21.58 -14.39 -0.08
N PRO A 88 -21.44 -15.21 0.97
CA PRO A 88 -20.20 -15.31 1.75
C PRO A 88 -18.95 -15.73 0.93
N SER A 89 -19.15 -16.48 -0.16
CA SER A 89 -18.08 -16.94 -1.03
C SER A 89 -17.69 -15.96 -2.13
N ARG A 90 -18.49 -14.90 -2.35
CA ARG A 90 -18.31 -13.99 -3.48
C ARG A 90 -17.07 -13.13 -3.34
N SER A 91 -16.73 -12.67 -2.13
CA SER A 91 -15.47 -11.95 -1.88
C SER A 91 -14.25 -12.77 -2.34
N LYS A 92 -14.21 -14.06 -2.00
CA LYS A 92 -13.12 -14.97 -2.40
C LYS A 92 -13.02 -15.11 -3.92
N ARG A 93 -14.17 -15.23 -4.60
CA ARG A 93 -14.23 -15.30 -6.07
C ARG A 93 -13.71 -14.02 -6.73
N ILE A 94 -14.16 -12.87 -6.25
CA ILE A 94 -13.70 -11.55 -6.74
C ILE A 94 -12.18 -11.45 -6.56
N SER A 95 -11.66 -11.78 -5.38
CA SER A 95 -10.21 -11.77 -5.13
C SER A 95 -9.43 -12.71 -6.04
N LYS A 96 -9.94 -13.93 -6.30
CA LYS A 96 -9.30 -14.89 -7.20
C LYS A 96 -9.21 -14.35 -8.63
N VAL A 97 -10.31 -13.81 -9.15
CA VAL A 97 -10.35 -13.23 -10.50
C VAL A 97 -9.47 -11.99 -10.61
N TRP A 98 -9.49 -11.11 -9.60
CA TRP A 98 -8.64 -9.91 -9.55
C TRP A 98 -7.14 -10.25 -9.53
N ASN A 99 -6.76 -11.25 -8.74
CA ASN A 99 -5.37 -11.72 -8.71
C ASN A 99 -4.98 -12.41 -10.01
N ALA A 100 -5.90 -13.17 -10.62
CA ALA A 100 -5.67 -13.80 -11.92
C ALA A 100 -5.52 -12.76 -13.04
N SER A 101 -6.34 -11.71 -13.06
CA SER A 101 -6.21 -10.60 -14.03
C SER A 101 -4.91 -9.83 -13.83
N LYS A 102 -4.49 -9.63 -12.58
CA LYS A 102 -3.17 -9.07 -12.25
C LYS A 102 -2.03 -9.99 -12.70
N SER A 103 -2.22 -11.32 -12.67
CA SER A 103 -1.21 -12.26 -13.16
C SER A 103 -1.18 -12.42 -14.68
N ILE A 104 -2.28 -12.16 -15.40
CA ILE A 104 -2.27 -12.09 -16.87
C ILE A 104 -1.31 -10.99 -17.36
N THR A 105 -1.13 -9.94 -16.56
CA THR A 105 -0.14 -8.89 -16.82
C THR A 105 1.28 -9.20 -16.31
N ASN A 106 1.51 -10.34 -15.64
CA ASN A 106 2.86 -10.72 -15.21
C ASN A 106 3.63 -11.24 -16.42
N VAL A 107 4.35 -10.34 -17.07
CA VAL A 107 5.35 -10.69 -18.08
C VAL A 107 6.35 -11.66 -17.45
N ILE A 108 6.45 -12.87 -17.99
CA ILE A 108 7.40 -13.88 -17.52
C ILE A 108 8.79 -13.42 -17.94
N ALA A 109 9.65 -13.13 -16.97
CA ALA A 109 11.03 -12.76 -17.22
C ALA A 109 11.87 -14.00 -17.56
N TYR A 110 12.85 -13.83 -18.44
CA TYR A 110 13.84 -14.85 -18.74
C TYR A 110 14.69 -15.17 -17.51
N THR A 111 14.92 -16.45 -17.28
CA THR A 111 16.01 -16.90 -16.41
C THR A 111 17.37 -16.59 -17.04
N PRO A 112 18.47 -16.54 -16.26
CA PRO A 112 19.81 -16.30 -16.81
C PRO A 112 20.22 -17.31 -17.89
N ALA A 113 19.83 -18.59 -17.72
CA ALA A 113 20.12 -19.65 -18.68
C ALA A 113 19.29 -19.50 -19.97
N GLU A 114 18.00 -19.20 -19.89
CA GLU A 114 17.17 -18.94 -21.08
C GLU A 114 17.63 -17.69 -21.83
N ALA A 115 18.06 -16.64 -21.11
CA ALA A 115 18.64 -15.46 -21.73
C ALA A 115 19.97 -15.75 -22.42
N LEU A 116 20.81 -16.63 -21.86
CA LEU A 116 22.03 -17.10 -22.53
C LEU A 116 21.70 -17.90 -23.79
N ALA A 117 20.72 -18.80 -23.71
CA ALA A 117 20.26 -19.58 -24.86
C ALA A 117 19.74 -18.65 -25.97
N LEU A 118 18.92 -17.66 -25.63
CA LEU A 118 18.45 -16.64 -26.56
C LEU A 118 19.63 -15.88 -27.21
N MET A 119 20.64 -15.48 -26.43
CA MET A 119 21.82 -14.79 -26.98
C MET A 119 22.57 -15.66 -27.99
N ILE A 120 22.68 -16.96 -27.75
CA ILE A 120 23.35 -17.92 -28.64
C ILE A 120 22.51 -18.13 -29.91
N GLU A 121 21.22 -18.42 -29.76
CA GLU A 121 20.29 -18.70 -30.87
C GLU A 121 20.18 -17.53 -31.83
N THR A 122 20.17 -16.30 -31.30
CA THR A 122 20.06 -15.07 -32.10
C THR A 122 21.40 -14.44 -32.44
N SER A 123 22.52 -15.05 -32.04
CA SER A 123 23.87 -14.49 -32.21
C SER A 123 24.02 -13.04 -31.69
N LEU A 124 23.32 -12.72 -30.60
CA LEU A 124 23.35 -11.38 -30.02
C LEU A 124 24.72 -11.09 -29.39
N THR A 125 25.31 -9.97 -29.79
CA THR A 125 26.47 -9.44 -29.09
C THR A 125 26.10 -8.99 -27.67
N LYS A 126 27.10 -8.93 -26.78
CA LYS A 126 26.93 -8.36 -25.43
C LYS A 126 26.29 -6.97 -25.48
N ASN A 127 26.76 -6.11 -26.38
CA ASN A 127 26.28 -4.74 -26.49
C ASN A 127 24.80 -4.72 -26.91
N SER A 128 24.44 -5.48 -27.95
CA SER A 128 23.06 -5.59 -28.43
C SER A 128 22.12 -6.11 -27.34
N TYR A 129 22.53 -7.13 -26.58
CA TYR A 129 21.76 -7.64 -25.45
C TYR A 129 21.52 -6.57 -24.38
N GLN A 130 22.55 -5.84 -23.98
CA GLN A 130 22.45 -4.79 -22.98
C GLN A 130 21.56 -3.62 -23.44
N VAL A 131 21.63 -3.25 -24.73
CA VAL A 131 20.73 -2.26 -25.33
C VAL A 131 19.28 -2.75 -25.27
N THR A 132 18.99 -3.97 -25.72
CA THR A 132 17.64 -4.56 -25.67
C THR A 132 17.09 -4.60 -24.26
N GLN A 133 17.90 -5.06 -23.28
CA GLN A 133 17.54 -5.03 -21.87
C GLN A 133 17.20 -3.61 -21.39
N THR A 134 18.06 -2.64 -21.67
CA THR A 134 17.86 -1.25 -21.23
C THR A 134 16.59 -0.66 -21.83
N GLN A 135 16.35 -0.91 -23.11
CA GLN A 135 15.15 -0.48 -23.82
C GLN A 135 13.89 -1.12 -23.24
N ALA A 136 13.90 -2.42 -22.92
CA ALA A 136 12.78 -3.09 -22.25
C ALA A 136 12.50 -2.50 -20.87
N ASN A 137 13.54 -2.31 -20.05
CA ASN A 137 13.42 -1.74 -18.71
C ASN A 137 12.88 -0.31 -18.73
N SER A 138 13.30 0.52 -19.69
CA SER A 138 12.79 1.90 -19.84
C SER A 138 11.28 1.97 -20.13
N ARG A 139 10.71 0.87 -20.68
CA ARG A 139 9.28 0.72 -20.95
C ARG A 139 8.53 0.00 -19.83
N GLY A 140 9.16 -0.16 -18.66
CA GLY A 140 8.58 -0.85 -17.50
C GLY A 140 8.58 -2.38 -17.62
N ALA A 141 9.26 -2.94 -18.62
CA ALA A 141 9.30 -4.38 -18.87
C ALA A 141 10.64 -4.97 -18.42
N ASN A 142 10.69 -5.46 -17.18
CA ASN A 142 11.87 -6.11 -16.62
C ASN A 142 11.95 -7.59 -17.00
N ILE A 143 12.07 -7.86 -18.31
CA ILE A 143 11.99 -9.21 -18.88
C ILE A 143 13.35 -9.89 -18.95
N TYR A 144 14.43 -9.13 -19.19
CA TYR A 144 15.76 -9.68 -19.41
C TYR A 144 16.63 -9.57 -18.15
N PRO A 145 17.28 -10.66 -17.69
CA PRO A 145 18.19 -10.63 -16.55
C PRO A 145 19.43 -9.79 -16.84
N SER A 146 20.12 -9.29 -15.82
CA SER A 146 21.36 -8.52 -16.04
C SER A 146 22.43 -9.36 -16.72
N TYR A 147 23.22 -8.73 -17.59
CA TYR A 147 24.33 -9.43 -18.29
C TYR A 147 25.31 -10.10 -17.32
N LYS A 148 25.47 -9.56 -16.10
CA LYS A 148 26.26 -10.18 -15.03
C LYS A 148 25.77 -11.61 -14.73
N ARG A 149 24.46 -11.80 -14.58
CA ARG A 149 23.84 -13.11 -14.29
C ARG A 149 23.93 -14.04 -15.49
N VAL A 150 23.76 -13.52 -16.71
CA VAL A 150 23.94 -14.30 -17.95
C VAL A 150 25.38 -14.80 -18.07
N ARG A 151 26.36 -13.96 -17.71
CA ARG A 151 27.77 -14.35 -17.69
C ARG A 151 28.08 -15.40 -16.63
N GLU A 152 27.43 -15.34 -15.46
CA GLU A 152 27.53 -16.38 -14.42
C GLU A 152 27.00 -17.72 -14.95
N ALA A 153 25.80 -17.73 -15.56
CA ALA A 153 25.25 -18.92 -16.21
C ALA A 153 26.17 -19.44 -17.33
N LYS A 154 26.79 -18.55 -18.11
CA LYS A 154 27.78 -18.92 -19.13
C LYS A 154 29.01 -19.58 -18.51
N ALA A 155 29.46 -19.12 -17.34
CA ALA A 155 30.61 -19.67 -16.65
C ALA A 155 30.35 -21.09 -16.13
N GLU A 156 29.14 -21.36 -15.66
CA GLU A 156 28.68 -22.68 -15.20
C GLU A 156 28.70 -23.74 -16.32
N CYS A 157 28.58 -23.33 -17.58
CA CYS A 157 28.63 -24.24 -18.73
C CYS A 157 30.04 -24.61 -19.19
N TYR A 158 31.09 -23.94 -18.69
CA TYR A 158 32.46 -24.27 -19.08
C TYR A 158 32.99 -25.46 -18.27
N PRO A 159 33.79 -26.34 -18.90
CA PRO A 159 34.48 -27.39 -18.18
C PRO A 159 35.52 -26.80 -17.20
N PRO A 160 36.01 -27.60 -16.23
CA PRO A 160 37.07 -27.20 -15.31
C PRO A 160 38.30 -26.69 -16.07
N LYS A 161 38.95 -25.63 -15.57
CA LYS A 161 40.09 -25.00 -16.26
C LYS A 161 41.26 -25.96 -16.46
N GLU A 162 41.40 -26.93 -15.56
CA GLU A 162 42.43 -27.96 -15.59
C GLU A 162 42.25 -28.92 -16.78
N SER A 163 41.05 -28.99 -17.36
CA SER A 163 40.71 -29.88 -18.47
C SER A 163 40.90 -29.27 -19.86
N VAL A 164 41.22 -27.97 -19.94
CA VAL A 164 41.35 -27.23 -21.21
C VAL A 164 42.72 -26.58 -21.32
N HIS A 165 43.51 -26.99 -22.32
CA HIS A 165 44.77 -26.36 -22.66
C HIS A 165 44.65 -25.65 -24.01
N ILE A 166 44.90 -24.34 -24.02
CA ILE A 166 44.85 -23.49 -25.22
C ILE A 166 46.29 -23.21 -25.62
N THR A 167 46.67 -23.56 -26.85
CA THR A 167 48.00 -23.29 -27.43
C THR A 167 47.86 -22.36 -28.63
N ASP A 168 48.76 -21.39 -28.77
CA ASP A 168 48.82 -20.54 -29.95
C ASP A 168 49.48 -21.32 -31.09
N ASN A 169 48.74 -21.60 -32.16
CA ASN A 169 49.32 -22.05 -33.42
C ASN A 169 49.82 -20.81 -34.17
N ILE A 170 51.15 -20.61 -34.16
CA ILE A 170 51.85 -19.62 -34.99
C ILE A 170 52.18 -20.26 -36.34
#